data_AF-A0A7S4JZK9-F1
#
_entry.id   AF-A0A7S4JZK9-F1
#
_cell.length_a   1.000
_cell.length_b   1.000
_cell.length_c   1.000
_cell.angle_alpha   90.00
_cell.angle_beta   90.00
_cell.angle_gamma   90.00
#
_symmetry.space_group_name_H-M   'P 1'
#
loop_
_entity.id
_entity.type
_entity.pdbx_description
1 polymer ?
#
loop_
_entity_poly.entity_id
_entity_poly.type
_entity_poly.pdbx_seq_one_letter_code
_entity_poly.pdbx_strand_id
1 'polypeptide(L)'
;MPGFRCLVVSLLFTIVGIAVGLSVYFFAFDKDDPQPTALCGSCHCITGSDGTCPKTAPKQPSSIGTSLVDQFSAQVPTNPFNLTCNPYEDPTCSTSPSQQYSELGESAVCALLYEQASVEGECPTTYQMITYPNRSLADSSGATITHVGPCGVCSTTQDLAAYLRSQDLTTAAKECSKRAFLDELLDETGSDRFGDAVDEGMDCFINDLGMTESCARIWLHNAWNTGKECGVPCLAADVADFQNNGPSPECKLNQCLRCDEEESEDIFKRVAGRTRRRSGLLSAIARPCEDLHIVDHVPCPTNISTVV
;
A
#
# COMPACT_ATOMS: atom_id res chain seq x y z
N MET A 1 54.02 -19.44 -18.49
CA MET A 1 52.99 -18.37 -18.56
C MET A 1 52.27 -18.29 -17.22
N PRO A 2 52.67 -17.38 -16.30
CA PRO A 2 52.15 -17.32 -14.93
C PRO A 2 50.83 -16.52 -14.77
N GLY A 3 50.47 -15.68 -15.75
CA GLY A 3 49.34 -14.75 -15.62
C GLY A 3 47.94 -15.37 -15.66
N PHE A 4 47.78 -16.54 -16.29
CA PHE A 4 46.46 -17.15 -16.50
C PHE A 4 45.87 -17.76 -15.21
N ARG A 5 46.72 -18.14 -14.24
CA ARG A 5 46.27 -18.73 -12.98
C ARG A 5 45.76 -17.70 -11.97
N CYS A 6 46.25 -16.45 -12.01
CA CYS A 6 45.76 -15.39 -11.10
C CYS A 6 44.35 -14.91 -11.47
N LEU A 7 44.04 -14.83 -12.77
CA LEU A 7 42.76 -14.31 -13.23
C LEU A 7 41.59 -15.26 -12.87
N VAL A 8 41.81 -16.57 -13.00
CA VAL A 8 40.81 -17.61 -12.67
C VAL A 8 40.53 -17.65 -11.17
N VAL A 9 41.56 -17.50 -10.34
CA VAL A 9 41.40 -17.50 -8.87
C VAL A 9 40.65 -16.25 -8.40
N SER A 10 40.95 -15.07 -8.97
CA SER A 10 40.22 -13.83 -8.62
C SER A 10 38.75 -13.91 -9.02
N LEU A 11 38.43 -14.45 -10.20
CA LEU A 11 37.06 -14.60 -10.66
C LEU A 11 36.26 -15.59 -9.78
N LEU A 12 36.89 -16.70 -9.37
CA LEU A 12 36.29 -17.68 -8.46
C LEU A 12 36.00 -17.09 -7.09
N PHE A 13 36.88 -16.25 -6.53
CA PHE A 13 36.62 -15.57 -5.26
C PHE A 13 35.49 -14.54 -5.36
N THR A 14 35.37 -13.81 -6.47
CA THR A 14 34.25 -12.89 -6.70
C THR A 14 32.94 -13.65 -6.84
N ILE A 15 32.91 -14.73 -7.63
CA ILE A 15 31.70 -15.54 -7.83
C ILE A 15 31.27 -16.23 -6.53
N VAL A 16 32.20 -16.81 -5.77
CA VAL A 16 31.89 -17.42 -4.47
C VAL A 16 31.47 -16.36 -3.44
N GLY A 17 32.08 -15.17 -3.48
CA GLY A 17 31.68 -14.04 -2.63
C GLY A 17 30.25 -13.56 -2.93
N ILE A 18 29.89 -13.45 -4.21
CA ILE A 18 28.54 -13.09 -4.65
C ILE A 18 27.55 -14.22 -4.30
N ALA A 19 27.87 -15.47 -4.57
CA ALA A 19 26.98 -16.60 -4.30
C ALA A 19 26.74 -16.82 -2.79
N VAL A 20 27.77 -16.65 -1.95
CA VAL A 20 27.64 -16.71 -0.49
C VAL A 20 26.92 -15.47 0.04
N GLY A 21 27.16 -14.29 -0.54
CA GLY A 21 26.43 -13.05 -0.22
C GLY A 21 24.94 -13.18 -0.53
N LEU A 22 24.59 -13.70 -1.71
CA LEU A 22 23.20 -13.96 -2.13
C LEU A 22 22.56 -15.07 -1.29
N SER A 23 23.29 -16.15 -0.97
CA SER A 23 22.75 -17.22 -0.13
C SER A 23 22.48 -16.75 1.30
N VAL A 24 23.39 -15.96 1.90
CA VAL A 24 23.16 -15.35 3.22
C VAL A 24 22.04 -14.33 3.16
N TYR A 25 21.89 -13.58 2.06
CA TYR A 25 20.75 -12.71 1.81
C TYR A 25 19.44 -13.50 1.84
N PHE A 26 19.31 -14.61 1.10
CA PHE A 26 18.07 -15.41 1.10
C PHE A 26 17.76 -16.14 2.41
N PHE A 27 18.76 -16.58 3.17
CA PHE A 27 18.55 -17.29 4.44
C PHE A 27 18.39 -16.37 5.67
N ALA A 28 18.72 -15.08 5.58
CA ALA A 28 18.61 -14.14 6.70
C ALA A 28 17.21 -13.53 6.87
N PHE A 29 16.30 -13.65 5.89
CA PHE A 29 14.97 -13.04 5.93
C PHE A 29 13.84 -13.96 6.41
N ASP A 30 14.14 -15.18 6.86
CA ASP A 30 13.10 -16.13 7.33
C ASP A 30 12.76 -15.94 8.83
N LYS A 31 12.42 -14.71 9.23
CA LYS A 31 11.91 -14.41 10.58
C LYS A 31 10.86 -13.29 10.58
N ASP A 32 9.71 -13.56 9.98
CA ASP A 32 8.54 -12.71 10.19
C ASP A 32 7.82 -13.11 11.49
N ASP A 33 8.17 -12.43 12.58
CA ASP A 33 7.16 -12.12 13.58
C ASP A 33 6.43 -10.86 13.05
N PRO A 34 5.19 -10.97 12.55
CA PRO A 34 4.51 -9.85 11.89
C PRO A 34 4.48 -8.68 12.86
N GLN A 35 5.28 -7.63 12.59
CA GLN A 35 5.41 -6.50 13.52
C GLN A 35 4.01 -5.88 13.69
N PRO A 36 3.40 -6.06 14.86
CA PRO A 36 1.97 -5.86 15.03
C PRO A 36 1.72 -4.37 15.24
N THR A 37 1.53 -3.60 14.17
CA THR A 37 1.39 -2.13 14.22
C THR A 37 2.62 -1.41 14.81
N ALA A 38 3.14 -0.42 14.10
CA ALA A 38 4.23 0.38 14.65
C ALA A 38 3.75 1.20 15.87
N LEU A 39 4.52 1.11 16.95
CA LEU A 39 4.34 1.94 18.13
C LEU A 39 5.43 3.00 18.17
N CYS A 40 5.04 4.21 18.55
CA CYS A 40 5.97 5.26 18.95
C CYS A 40 6.00 5.35 20.48
N GLY A 41 6.93 4.63 21.10
CA GLY A 41 6.95 4.44 22.55
C GLY A 41 5.76 3.61 23.00
N SER A 42 4.85 4.18 23.78
CA SER A 42 3.61 3.52 24.21
C SER A 42 2.38 3.91 23.38
N CYS A 43 2.54 4.70 22.32
CA CYS A 43 1.44 5.18 21.50
C CYS A 43 1.41 4.51 20.12
N HIS A 44 0.24 4.38 19.51
CA HIS A 44 0.04 3.84 18.16
C HIS A 44 0.29 4.87 17.05
N CYS A 45 0.73 6.08 17.42
CA CYS A 45 1.04 7.19 16.54
C CYS A 45 2.11 8.09 17.18
N ILE A 46 2.69 8.99 16.38
CA ILE A 46 3.65 9.99 16.81
C ILE A 46 2.84 11.14 17.43
N THR A 47 2.96 11.30 18.74
CA THR A 47 2.30 12.37 19.48
C THR A 47 2.94 13.71 19.16
N GLY A 48 2.13 14.78 19.15
CA GLY A 48 2.63 16.14 19.02
C GLY A 48 3.43 16.59 20.26
N SER A 49 3.65 17.91 20.35
CA SER A 49 4.40 18.51 21.46
C SER A 49 3.79 18.30 22.85
N ASP A 50 2.51 17.94 22.93
CA ASP A 50 1.80 17.64 24.17
C ASP A 50 2.05 16.22 24.69
N GLY A 51 2.70 15.36 23.90
CA GLY A 51 3.04 13.97 24.25
C GLY A 51 1.84 13.08 24.54
N THR A 52 0.62 13.52 24.22
CA THR A 52 -0.60 12.83 24.67
C THR A 52 -1.10 11.88 23.59
N CYS A 53 -1.08 10.58 23.90
CA CYS A 53 -1.62 9.58 22.99
C CYS A 53 -3.16 9.70 22.91
N PRO A 54 -3.75 9.67 21.70
CA PRO A 54 -5.20 9.64 21.55
C PRO A 54 -5.82 8.47 22.32
N LYS A 55 -6.87 8.75 23.08
CA LYS A 55 -7.60 7.73 23.85
C LYS A 55 -8.33 6.73 22.95
N THR A 56 -8.75 7.19 21.77
CA THR A 56 -9.42 6.37 20.78
C THR A 56 -8.40 5.92 19.76
N ALA A 57 -8.01 4.65 19.80
CA ALA A 57 -7.26 4.04 18.71
C ALA A 57 -8.24 3.62 17.60
N PRO A 58 -7.84 3.70 16.32
CA PRO A 58 -8.58 3.04 15.26
C PRO A 58 -8.72 1.55 15.56
N LYS A 59 -9.85 0.94 15.14
CA LYS A 59 -10.07 -0.50 15.35
C LYS A 59 -8.96 -1.28 14.65
N GLN A 60 -8.21 -2.05 15.45
CA GLN A 60 -7.07 -2.81 14.98
C GLN A 60 -7.50 -3.90 14.00
N PRO A 61 -6.76 -4.16 12.90
CA PRO A 61 -7.08 -5.21 11.94
C PRO A 61 -7.15 -6.62 12.55
N SER A 62 -6.43 -6.90 13.64
CA SER A 62 -6.53 -8.19 14.35
C SER A 62 -7.90 -8.44 15.01
N SER A 63 -8.74 -7.42 15.15
CA SER A 63 -10.12 -7.52 15.62
C SER A 63 -11.16 -7.62 14.50
N ILE A 64 -10.71 -7.53 13.24
CA ILE A 64 -11.56 -7.63 12.05
C ILE A 64 -11.70 -9.13 11.74
N GLY A 65 -12.87 -9.69 12.05
CA GLY A 65 -13.17 -11.10 11.79
C GLY A 65 -13.06 -11.42 10.29
N THR A 66 -12.69 -12.66 9.95
CA THR A 66 -12.60 -13.13 8.55
C THR A 66 -13.88 -12.86 7.76
N SER A 67 -15.04 -12.91 8.42
CA SER A 67 -16.34 -12.57 7.83
C SER A 67 -16.40 -11.15 7.26
N LEU A 68 -15.71 -10.17 7.87
CA LEU A 68 -15.69 -8.78 7.41
C LEU A 68 -14.85 -8.63 6.14
N VAL A 69 -13.67 -9.29 6.10
CA VAL A 69 -12.81 -9.32 4.92
C VAL A 69 -13.53 -10.00 3.75
N ASP A 70 -14.15 -11.16 3.99
CA ASP A 70 -14.87 -11.92 2.97
C ASP A 70 -16.05 -11.12 2.39
N GLN A 71 -16.78 -10.39 3.24
CA GLN A 71 -17.89 -9.53 2.79
C GLN A 71 -17.41 -8.40 1.86
N PHE A 72 -16.33 -7.70 2.20
CA PHE A 72 -15.79 -6.66 1.32
C PHE A 72 -15.18 -7.22 0.03
N SER A 73 -14.49 -8.36 0.11
CA SER A 73 -13.96 -9.06 -1.07
C SER A 73 -15.05 -9.51 -2.06
N ALA A 74 -16.25 -9.82 -1.57
CA ALA A 74 -17.38 -10.26 -2.41
C ALA A 74 -18.12 -9.10 -3.11
N GLN A 75 -17.91 -7.85 -2.69
CA GLN A 75 -18.56 -6.69 -3.27
C GLN A 75 -17.84 -6.24 -4.56
N VAL A 76 -18.60 -5.73 -5.53
CA VAL A 76 -18.10 -5.34 -6.86
C VAL A 76 -18.51 -3.89 -7.19
N PRO A 77 -17.56 -3.00 -7.53
CA PRO A 77 -17.89 -1.66 -7.97
C PRO A 77 -18.48 -1.66 -9.39
N THR A 78 -19.48 -0.83 -9.65
CA THR A 78 -20.06 -0.64 -11.00
C THR A 78 -19.35 0.44 -11.81
N ASN A 79 -18.45 1.21 -11.18
CA ASN A 79 -17.65 2.27 -11.80
C ASN A 79 -16.17 2.24 -11.32
N PRO A 80 -15.43 1.12 -11.51
CA PRO A 80 -14.04 1.03 -11.09
C PRO A 80 -13.15 2.08 -11.78
N PHE A 81 -12.16 2.59 -11.04
CA PHE A 81 -11.10 3.41 -11.60
C PHE A 81 -10.01 2.52 -12.19
N ASN A 82 -9.66 2.75 -13.44
CA ASN A 82 -8.61 2.04 -14.14
C ASN A 82 -7.37 2.92 -14.33
N LEU A 83 -6.19 2.30 -14.28
CA LEU A 83 -4.91 2.91 -14.62
C LEU A 83 -4.23 2.07 -15.70
N THR A 84 -3.85 2.71 -16.81
CA THR A 84 -3.22 2.04 -17.95
C THR A 84 -1.87 2.63 -18.33
N CYS A 85 -1.37 3.56 -17.53
CA CYS A 85 -0.13 4.33 -17.76
C CYS A 85 0.66 4.45 -16.45
N ASN A 86 1.94 4.82 -16.57
CA ASN A 86 2.81 5.08 -15.43
C ASN A 86 2.77 6.58 -15.06
N PRO A 87 2.17 6.97 -13.92
CA PRO A 87 2.06 8.39 -13.55
C PRO A 87 3.36 9.02 -13.05
N TYR A 88 4.42 8.24 -12.83
CA TYR A 88 5.75 8.76 -12.49
C TYR A 88 6.57 9.13 -13.73
N GLU A 89 6.24 8.56 -14.89
CA GLU A 89 6.95 8.81 -16.16
C GLU A 89 6.16 9.69 -17.12
N ASP A 90 4.82 9.64 -17.05
CA ASP A 90 3.92 10.45 -17.87
C ASP A 90 3.08 11.41 -17.01
N PRO A 91 3.37 12.73 -17.03
CA PRO A 91 2.60 13.71 -16.26
C PRO A 91 1.16 13.89 -16.75
N THR A 92 0.82 13.39 -17.93
CA THR A 92 -0.55 13.38 -18.47
C THR A 92 -1.34 12.13 -18.06
N CYS A 93 -0.67 11.16 -17.42
CA CYS A 93 -1.29 9.94 -16.94
C CYS A 93 -2.39 10.25 -15.92
N SER A 94 -3.57 9.73 -16.19
CA SER A 94 -4.77 9.90 -15.38
C SER A 94 -5.57 8.62 -15.34
N THR A 95 -6.42 8.49 -14.32
CA THR A 95 -7.33 7.35 -14.21
C THR A 95 -8.49 7.48 -15.18
N SER A 96 -9.13 6.36 -15.49
CA SER A 96 -10.41 6.31 -16.20
C SER A 96 -11.47 5.65 -15.31
N PRO A 97 -12.56 6.35 -14.91
CA PRO A 97 -12.82 7.77 -15.16
C PRO A 97 -11.81 8.67 -14.44
N SER A 98 -11.76 9.95 -14.82
CA SER A 98 -10.90 10.93 -14.14
C SER A 98 -11.36 11.15 -12.70
N GLN A 99 -10.40 11.26 -11.77
CA GLN A 99 -10.70 11.57 -10.38
C GLN A 99 -11.30 12.97 -10.24
N GLN A 100 -12.38 13.06 -9.47
CA GLN A 100 -13.02 14.33 -9.14
C GLN A 100 -12.52 14.81 -7.77
N TYR A 101 -12.45 16.12 -7.59
CA TYR A 101 -12.08 16.79 -6.33
C TYR A 101 -10.68 16.44 -5.80
N SER A 102 -9.75 16.06 -6.68
CA SER A 102 -8.38 15.72 -6.29
C SER A 102 -7.64 16.88 -5.64
N GLU A 103 -7.98 18.11 -6.02
CA GLU A 103 -7.42 19.34 -5.45
C GLU A 103 -7.83 19.60 -4.00
N LEU A 104 -8.89 18.95 -3.51
CA LEU A 104 -9.35 19.10 -2.13
C LEU A 104 -8.54 18.26 -1.14
N GLY A 105 -7.67 17.36 -1.63
CA GLY A 105 -6.85 16.50 -0.80
C GLY A 105 -7.69 15.75 0.24
N GLU A 106 -7.30 15.82 1.51
CA GLU A 106 -7.99 15.14 2.61
C GLU A 106 -9.29 15.80 3.07
N SER A 107 -9.66 16.96 2.50
CA SER A 107 -11.00 17.54 2.75
C SER A 107 -12.10 16.76 2.04
N ALA A 108 -11.78 16.16 0.88
CA ALA A 108 -12.68 15.26 0.18
C ALA A 108 -12.80 13.90 0.90
N VAL A 109 -13.82 13.13 0.55
CA VAL A 109 -13.98 11.74 1.02
C VAL A 109 -14.41 10.85 -0.14
N CYS A 110 -13.94 9.60 -0.12
CA CYS A 110 -14.45 8.56 -0.99
C CYS A 110 -15.52 7.76 -0.24
N ALA A 111 -16.69 7.63 -0.85
CA ALA A 111 -17.81 6.91 -0.26
C ALA A 111 -18.41 5.90 -1.25
N LEU A 112 -19.01 4.86 -0.68
CA LEU A 112 -19.69 3.79 -1.38
C LEU A 112 -21.20 4.08 -1.39
N LEU A 113 -21.78 4.20 -2.58
CA LEU A 113 -23.22 4.31 -2.77
C LEU A 113 -23.76 2.98 -3.28
N TYR A 114 -24.42 2.22 -2.41
CA TYR A 114 -24.98 0.92 -2.74
C TYR A 114 -26.28 1.08 -3.54
N GLU A 115 -26.46 0.26 -4.58
CA GLU A 115 -27.63 0.35 -5.47
C GLU A 115 -28.92 -0.10 -4.80
N GLN A 116 -28.81 -0.99 -3.81
CA GLN A 116 -29.94 -1.53 -3.06
C GLN A 116 -29.60 -1.57 -1.57
N ALA A 117 -30.63 -1.32 -0.74
CA ALA A 117 -30.53 -1.53 0.69
C ALA A 117 -30.27 -3.01 1.00
N SER A 118 -29.53 -3.29 2.09
CA SER A 118 -29.46 -4.65 2.63
C SER A 118 -30.88 -5.14 2.96
N VAL A 119 -31.31 -6.24 2.36
CA VAL A 119 -32.52 -6.94 2.77
C VAL A 119 -32.14 -7.89 3.90
N GLU A 120 -33.00 -8.09 4.88
CA GLU A 120 -32.78 -8.88 6.11
C GLU A 120 -31.83 -10.10 5.94
N GLY A 121 -30.56 -9.92 6.34
CA GLY A 121 -29.51 -10.97 6.28
C GLY A 121 -28.62 -10.96 5.02
N GLU A 122 -28.90 -10.13 4.03
CA GLU A 122 -28.18 -10.05 2.75
C GLU A 122 -27.51 -8.67 2.58
N CYS A 123 -26.18 -8.70 2.45
CA CYS A 123 -25.39 -7.49 2.21
C CYS A 123 -25.47 -7.10 0.74
N PRO A 124 -25.48 -5.79 0.42
CA PRO A 124 -25.41 -5.35 -0.96
C PRO A 124 -24.08 -5.82 -1.58
N THR A 125 -24.14 -6.30 -2.81
CA THR A 125 -22.98 -6.82 -3.55
C THR A 125 -22.48 -5.84 -4.60
N THR A 126 -23.27 -4.85 -5.01
CA THR A 126 -22.91 -3.83 -5.99
C THR A 126 -22.97 -2.43 -5.39
N TYR A 127 -22.02 -1.58 -5.79
CA TYR A 127 -21.94 -0.19 -5.34
C TYR A 127 -21.26 0.70 -6.38
N GLN A 128 -21.46 2.01 -6.24
CA GLN A 128 -20.68 3.04 -6.92
C GLN A 128 -19.69 3.67 -5.95
N MET A 129 -18.46 3.92 -6.42
CA MET A 129 -17.49 4.77 -5.73
C MET A 129 -17.73 6.21 -6.14
N ILE A 130 -17.93 7.09 -5.17
CA ILE A 130 -18.20 8.52 -5.41
C ILE A 130 -17.31 9.35 -4.51
N THR A 131 -16.58 10.30 -5.10
CA THR A 131 -15.88 11.33 -4.35
C THR A 131 -16.85 12.45 -3.97
N TYR A 132 -16.92 12.78 -2.69
CA TYR A 132 -17.64 13.94 -2.19
C TYR A 132 -16.65 15.02 -1.72
N PRO A 133 -16.97 16.32 -1.87
CA PRO A 133 -16.12 17.40 -1.40
C PRO A 133 -15.85 17.43 0.10
N ASN A 134 -16.71 16.79 0.89
CA ASN A 134 -16.58 16.64 2.34
C ASN A 134 -17.50 15.53 2.87
N ARG A 135 -17.26 15.11 4.12
CA ARG A 135 -18.05 14.10 4.84
C ARG A 135 -19.55 14.43 4.91
N SER A 136 -19.91 15.68 5.18
CA SER A 136 -21.32 16.07 5.32
C SER A 136 -22.14 15.81 4.05
N LEU A 137 -21.55 16.01 2.87
CA LEU A 137 -22.23 15.75 1.60
C LEU A 137 -22.40 14.25 1.33
N ALA A 138 -21.37 13.45 1.63
CA ALA A 138 -21.46 12.00 1.55
C ALA A 138 -22.58 11.47 2.47
N ASP A 139 -22.57 11.89 3.75
CA ASP A 139 -23.58 11.48 4.74
C ASP A 139 -25.00 11.87 4.29
N SER A 140 -25.18 13.09 3.75
CA SER A 140 -26.49 13.57 3.27
C SER A 140 -27.03 12.80 2.06
N SER A 141 -26.14 12.15 1.30
CA SER A 141 -26.51 11.33 0.13
C SER A 141 -26.77 9.87 0.47
N GLY A 142 -26.62 9.47 1.74
CA GLY A 142 -26.75 8.08 2.17
C GLY A 142 -25.56 7.19 1.77
N ALA A 143 -24.45 7.78 1.33
CA ALA A 143 -23.24 7.04 0.97
C ALA A 143 -22.43 6.66 2.22
N THR A 144 -21.79 5.50 2.20
CA THR A 144 -20.93 5.00 3.28
C THR A 144 -19.48 5.40 3.02
N ILE A 145 -18.94 6.31 3.82
CA ILE A 145 -17.55 6.76 3.67
C ILE A 145 -16.58 5.60 3.94
N THR A 146 -15.65 5.36 3.03
CA THR A 146 -14.66 4.27 3.12
C THR A 146 -13.22 4.76 3.35
N HIS A 147 -12.91 6.00 2.97
CA HIS A 147 -11.66 6.67 3.33
C HIS A 147 -11.76 8.18 3.09
N VAL A 148 -10.87 8.94 3.71
CA VAL A 148 -10.68 10.36 3.37
C VAL A 148 -9.87 10.50 2.07
N GLY A 149 -9.97 11.65 1.40
CA GLY A 149 -9.41 11.87 0.08
C GLY A 149 -10.32 11.41 -1.06
N PRO A 150 -9.99 11.78 -2.31
CA PRO A 150 -10.74 11.37 -3.49
C PRO A 150 -10.65 9.86 -3.74
N CYS A 151 -11.70 9.29 -4.34
CA CYS A 151 -11.64 7.92 -4.86
C CYS A 151 -10.57 7.81 -5.96
N GLY A 152 -9.95 6.64 -6.05
CA GLY A 152 -8.90 6.28 -7.01
C GLY A 152 -8.81 4.77 -7.20
N VAL A 153 -7.72 4.30 -7.80
CA VAL A 153 -7.61 2.91 -8.29
C VAL A 153 -7.56 1.85 -7.18
N CYS A 154 -7.25 2.23 -5.94
CA CYS A 154 -7.23 1.35 -4.76
C CYS A 154 -8.47 1.54 -3.85
N SER A 155 -9.51 2.22 -4.32
CA SER A 155 -10.67 2.59 -3.49
C SER A 155 -11.76 1.50 -3.42
N THR A 156 -11.61 0.42 -4.18
CA THR A 156 -12.59 -0.67 -4.21
C THR A 156 -12.66 -1.40 -2.87
N THR A 157 -13.77 -2.03 -2.53
CA THR A 157 -13.90 -2.86 -1.33
C THR A 157 -12.99 -4.09 -1.37
N GLN A 158 -12.65 -4.61 -2.55
CA GLN A 158 -11.66 -5.67 -2.71
C GLN A 158 -10.27 -5.21 -2.25
N ASP A 159 -9.85 -4.00 -2.65
CA ASP A 159 -8.60 -3.42 -2.19
C ASP A 159 -8.66 -3.09 -0.68
N LEU A 160 -9.82 -2.69 -0.15
CA LEU A 160 -9.98 -2.52 1.30
C LEU A 160 -9.73 -3.86 2.00
N ALA A 161 -10.32 -4.94 1.51
CA ALA A 161 -10.14 -6.27 2.06
C ALA A 161 -8.66 -6.72 2.03
N ALA A 162 -7.92 -6.41 0.97
CA ALA A 162 -6.48 -6.62 0.91
C ALA A 162 -5.73 -5.88 2.03
N TYR A 163 -6.08 -4.60 2.25
CA TYR A 163 -5.51 -3.79 3.33
C TYR A 163 -5.92 -4.32 4.72
N LEU A 164 -7.13 -4.85 4.88
CA LEU A 164 -7.57 -5.45 6.14
C LEU A 164 -6.85 -6.76 6.44
N ARG A 165 -6.57 -7.57 5.40
CA ARG A 165 -5.91 -8.87 5.51
C ARG A 165 -4.44 -8.76 5.90
N SER A 166 -3.71 -7.81 5.30
CA SER A 166 -2.29 -7.60 5.59
C SER A 166 -2.09 -6.51 6.64
N GLN A 167 -1.69 -6.90 7.86
CA GLN A 167 -1.35 -5.95 8.94
C GLN A 167 -0.09 -5.15 8.60
N ASP A 168 0.91 -5.83 8.05
CA ASP A 168 2.13 -5.24 7.53
C ASP A 168 2.13 -5.26 6.00
N LEU A 169 1.30 -4.40 5.43
CA LEU A 169 1.25 -4.21 3.98
C LEU A 169 2.58 -3.65 3.44
N THR A 170 3.40 -2.99 4.28
CA THR A 170 4.69 -2.45 3.86
C THR A 170 5.66 -3.57 3.51
N THR A 171 5.82 -4.56 4.39
CA THR A 171 6.67 -5.71 4.13
C THR A 171 6.12 -6.55 2.99
N ALA A 172 4.83 -6.87 3.01
CA ALA A 172 4.18 -7.68 1.97
C ALA A 172 4.27 -7.03 0.56
N ALA A 173 4.07 -5.70 0.47
CA ALA A 173 4.23 -4.99 -0.81
C ALA A 173 5.69 -4.99 -1.28
N LYS A 174 6.67 -4.79 -0.38
CA LYS A 174 8.09 -4.87 -0.73
C LYS A 174 8.47 -6.25 -1.28
N GLU A 175 7.93 -7.33 -0.73
CA GLU A 175 8.16 -8.68 -1.24
C GLU A 175 7.62 -8.85 -2.66
N CYS A 176 6.39 -8.41 -2.93
CA CYS A 176 5.84 -8.42 -4.28
C CYS A 176 6.67 -7.55 -5.24
N SER A 177 7.12 -6.38 -4.81
CA SER A 177 8.01 -5.53 -5.60
C SER A 177 9.37 -6.17 -5.88
N LYS A 178 9.94 -6.91 -4.91
CA LYS A 178 11.18 -7.65 -5.11
C LYS A 178 11.01 -8.70 -6.19
N ARG A 179 9.89 -9.45 -6.20
CA ARG A 179 9.60 -10.41 -7.30
C ARG A 179 9.58 -9.72 -8.66
N ALA A 180 9.11 -8.48 -8.72
CA ALA A 180 9.08 -7.72 -9.96
C ALA A 180 10.45 -7.27 -10.51
N PHE A 181 11.45 -7.12 -9.64
CA PHE A 181 12.73 -6.48 -10.01
C PHE A 181 13.97 -7.32 -9.71
N LEU A 182 13.81 -8.48 -9.06
CA LEU A 182 14.92 -9.38 -8.70
C LEU A 182 15.58 -9.99 -9.95
N ASP A 183 14.78 -10.37 -10.94
CA ASP A 183 15.28 -10.93 -12.20
C ASP A 183 16.00 -9.88 -13.05
N GLU A 184 15.54 -8.61 -13.01
CA GLU A 184 16.16 -7.51 -13.74
C GLU A 184 17.51 -7.08 -13.12
N LEU A 185 17.62 -7.09 -11.80
CA LEU A 185 18.88 -6.81 -11.09
C LEU A 185 19.97 -7.86 -11.33
N LEU A 186 19.59 -9.09 -11.68
CA LEU A 186 20.50 -10.22 -11.87
C LEU A 186 20.74 -10.56 -13.35
N ASP A 187 19.98 -9.97 -14.28
CA ASP A 187 20.16 -10.22 -15.70
C ASP A 187 21.27 -9.35 -16.32
N GLU A 188 22.51 -9.85 -16.26
CA GLU A 188 23.65 -9.26 -16.97
C GLU A 188 23.54 -9.36 -18.51
N THR A 189 22.57 -10.11 -19.04
CA THR A 189 22.45 -10.36 -20.49
C THR A 189 21.72 -9.25 -21.23
N GLY A 190 21.11 -8.30 -20.50
CA GLY A 190 20.33 -7.20 -21.08
C GLY A 190 19.15 -7.71 -21.90
N SER A 191 18.59 -8.86 -21.53
CA SER A 191 17.42 -9.41 -22.20
C SER A 191 16.17 -8.63 -21.78
N ASP A 192 15.25 -8.42 -22.72
CA ASP A 192 14.01 -7.64 -22.56
C ASP A 192 12.98 -8.42 -21.70
N ARG A 193 13.40 -8.86 -20.51
CA ARG A 193 12.62 -9.63 -19.52
C ARG A 193 11.78 -8.75 -18.60
N PHE A 194 11.79 -7.44 -18.82
CA PHE A 194 11.01 -6.48 -18.06
C PHE A 194 9.53 -6.87 -17.99
N GLY A 195 8.98 -7.40 -19.08
CA GLY A 195 7.60 -7.89 -19.12
C GLY A 195 7.31 -9.05 -18.15
N ASP A 196 8.13 -10.10 -18.16
CA ASP A 196 7.90 -11.32 -17.37
C ASP A 196 8.04 -11.06 -15.85
N ALA A 197 9.01 -10.23 -15.45
CA ALA A 197 9.22 -9.91 -14.04
C ALA A 197 8.10 -8.99 -13.51
N VAL A 198 7.67 -8.00 -14.30
CA VAL A 198 6.48 -7.19 -14.01
C VAL A 198 5.25 -8.07 -13.82
N ASP A 199 5.09 -9.13 -14.62
CA ASP A 199 3.98 -10.08 -14.48
C ASP A 199 4.02 -10.84 -13.14
N GLU A 200 5.20 -11.29 -12.66
CA GLU A 200 5.31 -11.97 -11.36
C GLU A 200 5.00 -11.02 -10.17
N GLY A 201 5.49 -9.78 -10.25
CA GLY A 201 5.17 -8.75 -9.25
C GLY A 201 3.67 -8.45 -9.20
N MET A 202 3.05 -8.27 -10.37
CA MET A 202 1.61 -8.07 -10.51
C MET A 202 0.82 -9.27 -9.98
N ASP A 203 1.24 -10.49 -10.30
CA ASP A 203 0.64 -11.73 -9.80
C ASP A 203 0.67 -11.80 -8.28
N CYS A 204 1.80 -11.46 -7.64
CA CYS A 204 1.90 -11.37 -6.19
C CYS A 204 0.91 -10.35 -5.59
N PHE A 205 0.84 -9.14 -6.13
CA PHE A 205 -0.12 -8.13 -5.63
C PHE A 205 -1.59 -8.58 -5.80
N ILE A 206 -1.92 -9.21 -6.92
CA ILE A 206 -3.29 -9.63 -7.23
C ILE A 206 -3.67 -10.88 -6.44
N ASN A 207 -2.87 -11.94 -6.53
CA ASN A 207 -3.22 -13.27 -6.04
C ASN A 207 -2.77 -13.52 -4.60
N ASP A 208 -1.61 -13.01 -4.18
CA ASP A 208 -1.12 -13.20 -2.80
C ASP A 208 -1.74 -12.16 -1.85
N LEU A 209 -1.86 -10.89 -2.29
CA LEU A 209 -2.42 -9.81 -1.45
C LEU A 209 -3.92 -9.57 -1.67
N GLY A 210 -4.47 -9.97 -2.83
CA GLY A 210 -5.89 -9.80 -3.15
C GLY A 210 -6.25 -8.41 -3.68
N MET A 211 -5.29 -7.67 -4.24
CA MET A 211 -5.56 -6.36 -4.84
C MET A 211 -6.20 -6.48 -6.22
N THR A 212 -6.94 -5.45 -6.61
CA THR A 212 -7.38 -5.31 -8.00
C THR A 212 -6.19 -4.96 -8.91
N GLU A 213 -6.29 -5.28 -10.20
CA GLU A 213 -5.21 -5.03 -11.17
C GLU A 213 -4.75 -3.57 -11.19
N SER A 214 -5.68 -2.61 -11.19
CA SER A 214 -5.33 -1.19 -11.22
C SER A 214 -4.66 -0.72 -9.92
N CYS A 215 -5.04 -1.29 -8.77
CA CYS A 215 -4.36 -1.02 -7.52
C CYS A 215 -2.95 -1.65 -7.48
N ALA A 216 -2.82 -2.91 -7.90
CA ALA A 216 -1.53 -3.59 -8.03
C ALA A 216 -0.57 -2.80 -8.95
N ARG A 217 -1.08 -2.28 -10.06
CA ARG A 217 -0.31 -1.50 -11.04
C ARG A 217 0.27 -0.22 -10.44
N ILE A 218 -0.51 0.56 -9.67
CA ILE A 218 0.03 1.78 -9.04
C ILE A 218 1.05 1.45 -7.95
N TRP A 219 0.87 0.36 -7.19
CA TRP A 219 1.88 -0.12 -6.24
C TRP A 219 3.19 -0.49 -6.94
N LEU A 220 3.09 -1.20 -8.07
CA LEU A 220 4.28 -1.59 -8.82
C LEU A 220 5.00 -0.39 -9.45
N HIS A 221 4.25 0.56 -10.02
CA HIS A 221 4.81 1.82 -10.51
C HIS A 221 5.47 2.64 -9.39
N ASN A 222 4.86 2.68 -8.19
CA ASN A 222 5.48 3.31 -7.02
C ASN A 222 6.80 2.64 -6.70
N ALA A 223 6.81 1.31 -6.58
CA ALA A 223 8.00 0.56 -6.23
C ALA A 223 9.13 0.71 -7.27
N TRP A 224 8.80 0.78 -8.55
CA TRP A 224 9.76 1.10 -9.61
C TRP A 224 10.37 2.49 -9.40
N ASN A 225 9.55 3.51 -9.16
CA ASN A 225 10.01 4.86 -8.89
C ASN A 225 10.90 4.92 -7.64
N THR A 226 10.49 4.26 -6.56
CA THR A 226 11.30 4.13 -5.32
C THR A 226 12.63 3.44 -5.59
N GLY A 227 12.65 2.37 -6.40
CA GLY A 227 13.89 1.69 -6.77
C GLY A 227 14.85 2.61 -7.52
N LYS A 228 14.33 3.42 -8.44
CA LYS A 228 15.09 4.37 -9.24
C LYS A 228 15.62 5.56 -8.44
N GLU A 229 14.77 6.23 -7.67
CA GLU A 229 15.11 7.47 -6.96
C GLU A 229 15.70 7.22 -5.57
N CYS A 230 15.29 6.12 -4.91
CA CYS A 230 15.61 5.80 -3.51
C CYS A 230 16.34 4.45 -3.33
N GLY A 231 16.81 3.83 -4.40
CA GLY A 231 17.40 2.48 -4.35
C GLY A 231 18.55 2.33 -3.36
N VAL A 232 19.46 3.32 -3.27
CA VAL A 232 20.60 3.29 -2.35
C VAL A 232 20.17 3.30 -0.87
N PRO A 233 19.39 4.29 -0.38
CA PRO A 233 18.94 4.27 1.01
C PRO A 233 18.02 3.09 1.33
N CYS A 234 17.27 2.56 0.36
CA CYS A 234 16.43 1.38 0.54
C CYS A 234 17.23 0.08 0.64
N LEU A 235 18.23 -0.13 -0.22
CA LEU A 235 19.13 -1.27 -0.10
C LEU A 235 19.89 -1.24 1.24
N ALA A 236 20.36 -0.06 1.66
CA ALA A 236 21.02 0.09 2.94
C ALA A 236 20.10 -0.25 4.13
N ALA A 237 18.81 0.12 4.04
CA ALA A 237 17.82 -0.20 5.07
C ALA A 237 17.51 -1.70 5.15
N ASP A 238 17.36 -2.35 4.00
CA ASP A 238 17.10 -3.79 3.92
C ASP A 238 18.29 -4.62 4.42
N VAL A 239 19.53 -4.24 4.10
CA VAL A 239 20.75 -4.96 4.57
C VAL A 239 20.98 -4.78 6.07
N ALA A 240 20.62 -3.62 6.62
CA ALA A 240 20.85 -3.30 8.03
C ALA A 240 19.68 -3.70 8.95
N ASP A 241 18.61 -4.30 8.40
CA ASP A 241 17.37 -4.61 9.10
C ASP A 241 16.82 -3.38 9.86
N PHE A 242 16.82 -2.22 9.19
CA PHE A 242 16.35 -1.00 9.84
C PHE A 242 14.84 -1.03 10.00
N GLN A 243 14.40 -0.85 11.25
CA GLN A 243 13.01 -0.58 11.59
C GLN A 243 12.44 0.58 10.74
N ASN A 244 11.13 0.54 10.47
CA ASN A 244 10.45 1.57 9.69
C ASN A 244 10.56 2.96 10.35
N ASN A 245 10.53 2.99 11.69
CA ASN A 245 10.69 4.20 12.49
C ASN A 245 11.90 4.07 13.43
N GLY A 246 12.55 5.20 13.73
CA GLY A 246 13.55 5.32 14.77
C GLY A 246 12.95 5.32 16.19
N PRO A 247 13.77 5.58 17.22
CA PRO A 247 13.31 5.57 18.60
C PRO A 247 12.29 6.69 18.91
N SER A 248 11.46 6.44 19.92
CA SER A 248 10.58 7.42 20.57
C SER A 248 11.39 8.52 21.28
N PRO A 249 10.90 9.77 21.35
CA PRO A 249 9.57 10.25 20.94
C PRO A 249 9.44 10.68 19.47
N GLU A 250 10.55 10.85 18.75
CA GLU A 250 10.49 11.41 17.40
C GLU A 250 10.01 10.40 16.36
N CYS A 251 10.32 9.11 16.54
CA CYS A 251 9.89 8.01 15.67
C CYS A 251 10.07 8.31 14.18
N LYS A 252 11.19 8.96 13.86
CA LYS A 252 11.50 9.41 12.49
C LYS A 252 11.53 8.23 11.55
N LEU A 253 11.05 8.43 10.33
CA LEU A 253 11.19 7.42 9.28
C LEU A 253 12.65 7.10 9.03
N ASN A 254 12.92 5.84 8.69
CA ASN A 254 14.20 5.48 8.11
C ASN A 254 14.43 6.22 6.77
N GLN A 255 15.68 6.23 6.29
CA GLN A 255 16.05 7.02 5.11
C GLN A 255 15.34 6.56 3.83
N CYS A 256 15.05 5.26 3.71
CA CYS A 256 14.32 4.70 2.57
C CYS A 256 12.89 5.24 2.52
N LEU A 257 12.13 5.08 3.61
CA LEU A 257 10.73 5.52 3.68
C LEU A 257 10.60 7.03 3.57
N ARG A 258 11.55 7.80 4.12
CA ARG A 258 11.56 9.26 3.94
C ARG A 258 11.76 9.63 2.46
N CYS A 259 12.71 9.01 1.78
CA CYS A 259 12.94 9.26 0.36
C CYS A 259 11.71 8.86 -0.47
N ASP A 260 11.12 7.70 -0.20
CA ASP A 260 9.88 7.27 -0.87
C ASP A 260 8.74 8.28 -0.67
N GLU A 261 8.62 8.86 0.52
CA GLU A 261 7.62 9.90 0.75
C GLU A 261 7.92 11.22 0.02
N GLU A 262 9.18 11.61 -0.06
CA GLU A 262 9.58 12.83 -0.78
C GLU A 262 9.39 12.69 -2.30
N GLU A 263 9.66 11.52 -2.86
CA GLU A 263 9.67 11.31 -4.32
C GLU A 263 8.37 10.75 -4.88
N SER A 264 7.63 9.94 -4.10
CA SER A 264 6.53 9.14 -4.65
C SER A 264 5.16 9.39 -4.02
N GLU A 265 5.10 9.86 -2.77
CA GLU A 265 3.87 9.83 -1.98
C GLU A 265 2.75 10.68 -2.58
N ASP A 266 3.04 11.86 -3.10
CA ASP A 266 2.02 12.75 -3.67
C ASP A 266 1.34 12.13 -4.89
N ILE A 267 2.12 11.50 -5.78
CA ILE A 267 1.59 10.79 -6.95
C ILE A 267 0.81 9.56 -6.51
N PHE A 268 1.37 8.76 -5.59
CA PHE A 268 0.73 7.56 -5.09
C PHE A 268 -0.62 7.86 -4.43
N LYS A 269 -0.63 8.76 -3.44
CA LYS A 269 -1.85 9.19 -2.72
C LYS A 269 -2.90 9.74 -3.68
N ARG A 270 -2.49 10.50 -4.69
CA ARG A 270 -3.41 11.04 -5.70
C ARG A 270 -4.04 9.88 -6.47
N VAL A 271 -3.25 9.03 -7.13
CA VAL A 271 -3.76 8.01 -8.06
C VAL A 271 -4.44 6.84 -7.34
N ALA A 272 -3.86 6.34 -6.25
CA ALA A 272 -4.43 5.24 -5.46
C ALA A 272 -5.76 5.63 -4.81
N GLY A 273 -5.89 6.89 -4.38
CA GLY A 273 -7.03 7.39 -3.60
C GLY A 273 -7.01 6.89 -2.15
N ARG A 274 -6.94 5.57 -1.96
CA ARG A 274 -6.83 4.91 -0.66
C ARG A 274 -5.37 4.70 -0.25
N THR A 275 -5.11 4.95 1.03
CA THR A 275 -3.95 4.42 1.77
C THR A 275 -4.43 3.90 3.12
N ARG A 276 -3.61 3.14 3.86
CA ARG A 276 -3.97 2.69 5.22
C ARG A 276 -4.36 3.86 6.11
N ARG A 277 -3.57 4.94 6.11
CA ARG A 277 -3.82 6.19 6.85
C ARG A 277 -5.18 6.80 6.51
N ARG A 278 -5.48 6.95 5.22
CA ARG A 278 -6.75 7.52 4.76
C ARG A 278 -7.96 6.66 5.13
N SER A 279 -7.76 5.36 5.26
CA SER A 279 -8.79 4.39 5.71
C SER A 279 -8.88 4.24 7.22
N GLY A 280 -8.10 4.99 8.02
CA GLY A 280 -8.08 4.80 9.46
C GLY A 280 -7.54 3.44 9.90
N LEU A 281 -6.68 2.83 9.08
CA LEU A 281 -6.03 1.56 9.39
C LEU A 281 -4.62 1.83 9.90
N LEU A 282 -4.30 1.23 11.04
CA LEU A 282 -2.95 1.26 11.58
C LEU A 282 -2.01 0.44 10.70
N SER A 283 -0.74 0.83 10.63
CA SER A 283 0.27 0.22 9.77
C SER A 283 1.54 -0.12 10.53
N ALA A 284 2.48 -0.79 9.86
CA ALA A 284 3.83 -1.03 10.37
C ALA A 284 4.72 0.23 10.37
N ILE A 285 4.16 1.42 10.12
CA ILE A 285 4.87 2.69 10.14
C ILE A 285 4.11 3.65 11.07
N ALA A 286 4.76 4.11 12.14
CA ALA A 286 4.19 5.10 13.04
C ALA A 286 4.12 6.46 12.34
N ARG A 287 2.98 7.14 12.47
CA ARG A 287 2.64 8.40 11.79
C ARG A 287 2.09 9.42 12.79
N PRO A 288 2.17 10.73 12.51
CA PRO A 288 1.51 11.74 13.32
C PRO A 288 0.05 11.37 13.65
N CYS A 289 -0.37 11.58 14.89
CA CYS A 289 -1.72 11.22 15.31
C CYS A 289 -2.82 11.99 14.54
N GLU A 290 -2.49 13.17 14.01
CA GLU A 290 -3.38 13.98 13.18
C GLU A 290 -3.63 13.39 11.78
N ASP A 291 -2.77 12.50 11.30
CA ASP A 291 -2.94 11.80 10.02
C ASP A 291 -3.84 10.56 10.14
N LEU A 292 -4.24 10.18 11.37
CA LEU A 292 -5.09 9.03 11.61
C LEU A 292 -6.57 9.44 11.61
N HIS A 293 -7.21 9.14 10.49
CA HIS A 293 -8.64 9.38 10.30
C HIS A 293 -9.47 8.26 10.92
N ILE A 294 -10.62 8.59 11.52
CA ILE A 294 -11.54 7.56 12.04
C ILE A 294 -12.55 7.23 10.94
N VAL A 295 -12.50 5.99 10.46
CA VAL A 295 -13.43 5.46 9.46
C VAL A 295 -14.01 4.15 9.96
N ASP A 296 -15.34 4.06 10.00
CA ASP A 296 -16.05 2.84 10.36
C ASP A 296 -16.27 1.99 9.10
N HIS A 297 -15.64 0.82 9.06
CA HIS A 297 -15.78 -0.13 7.96
C HIS A 297 -16.97 -1.05 8.23
N VAL A 298 -18.11 -0.71 7.63
CA VAL A 298 -19.36 -1.49 7.73
C VAL A 298 -19.75 -2.01 6.34
N PRO A 299 -19.60 -3.31 6.05
CA PRO A 299 -19.84 -3.88 4.72
C PRO A 299 -21.34 -3.97 4.40
N CYS A 300 -22.20 -3.98 5.41
CA CYS A 300 -23.64 -4.21 5.26
C CYS A 300 -24.43 -3.11 5.98
N PRO A 301 -24.46 -1.87 5.43
CA PRO A 301 -25.18 -0.78 6.05
C PRO A 301 -26.69 -1.03 6.00
N THR A 302 -27.34 -1.08 7.16
CA THR A 302 -28.78 -1.37 7.30
C THR A 302 -29.69 -0.17 7.03
N ASN A 303 -29.13 1.03 6.97
CA ASN A 303 -29.88 2.28 6.81
C ASN A 303 -29.55 2.95 5.47
N ILE A 304 -29.76 2.24 4.36
CA ILE A 304 -29.71 2.88 3.04
C ILE A 304 -31.05 3.57 2.83
N SER A 305 -31.07 4.90 2.96
CA SER A 305 -32.24 5.69 2.56
C SER A 305 -32.46 5.46 1.07
N THR A 306 -33.60 4.88 0.69
CA THR A 306 -33.95 4.69 -0.72
C THR A 306 -33.99 6.07 -1.39
N VAL A 307 -32.93 6.42 -2.12
CA VAL A 307 -32.91 7.59 -2.99
C VAL A 307 -33.77 7.22 -4.19
N VAL A 308 -35.02 7.68 -4.18
CA VAL A 308 -35.99 7.56 -5.28
C VAL A 308 -35.71 8.63 -6.32
#